data_AF-A0A833S6A7-F1
#
_entry.id   AF-A0A833S6A7-F1
#
_cell.length_a   1.000
_cell.length_b   1.000
_cell.length_c   1.000
_cell.angle_alpha   90.00
_cell.angle_beta   90.00
_cell.angle_gamma   90.00
#
_symmetry.space_group_name_H-M   'P 1'
#
loop_
_entity.id
_entity.type
_entity.pdbx_description
1 polymer ?
#
loop_
_entity_poly.entity_id
_entity_poly.type
_entity_poly.pdbx_seq_one_letter_code
_entity_poly.pdbx_strand_id
1 'polypeptide(L)'
;MTNRFHLFKDTVEFKFLLDMMQSAATLNGGSYPAGGTGSRARDLGLRAQKKLLGRVVSTGAGRSLLIDDATTSLLDNLYKLMERAAKANLSLDKKQPEKVLKNIVKLSIKVGLLQRNQQLNVADDVKLAEIRTALRAVAMSVVSFYELEFSFDRAYLVKSLERCRTTIQALIKSHLTDKSQDRCDQVFDFLTHSDFLDSVFRQDSEHRPILGMLVSDINKALDVGHL
;
A
#
# COMPACT_ATOMS: atom_id res chain seq x y z
N MET A 1 37.16 -1.82 15.39
CA MET A 1 36.47 -1.81 14.08
C MET A 1 34.99 -1.98 14.35
N THR A 2 34.26 -0.87 14.41
CA THR A 2 33.04 -0.74 15.22
C THR A 2 31.79 -0.60 14.34
N ASN A 3 30.84 -1.50 14.60
CA ASN A 3 29.39 -1.45 14.36
C ASN A 3 28.82 -0.33 13.45
N ARG A 4 28.22 -0.74 12.32
CA ARG A 4 27.40 0.12 11.45
C ARG A 4 26.01 -0.45 11.15
N PHE A 5 25.38 -1.10 12.14
CA PHE A 5 24.02 -1.67 12.04
C PHE A 5 23.22 -1.44 13.33
N HIS A 6 23.06 -0.18 13.76
CA HIS A 6 22.29 0.19 14.96
C HIS A 6 21.37 1.42 14.78
N LEU A 7 20.95 1.74 13.55
CA LEU A 7 19.94 2.77 13.30
C LEU A 7 18.70 2.08 12.71
N PHE A 8 17.52 2.38 13.27
CA PHE A 8 16.20 1.74 13.09
C PHE A 8 15.89 0.60 14.07
N LYS A 9 15.95 0.92 15.37
CA LYS A 9 14.95 0.47 16.34
C LYS A 9 13.85 1.54 16.36
N ASP A 10 12.59 1.17 16.16
CA ASP A 10 11.48 1.54 17.03
C ASP A 10 10.13 0.98 16.52
N THR A 11 9.33 0.56 17.48
CA THR A 11 8.39 -0.58 17.45
C THR A 11 6.94 -0.09 17.49
N VAL A 12 6.61 0.94 16.72
CA VAL A 12 5.30 1.64 16.81
C VAL A 12 4.59 1.78 15.45
N GLU A 13 5.23 1.36 14.34
CA GLU A 13 4.95 1.91 13.00
C GLU A 13 3.81 1.23 12.20
N PHE A 14 3.21 0.13 12.66
CA PHE A 14 2.35 -0.69 11.79
C PHE A 14 0.85 -0.69 12.11
N LYS A 15 0.46 -0.29 13.33
CA LYS A 15 -0.96 -0.09 13.70
C LYS A 15 -1.62 1.03 12.88
N PHE A 16 -0.80 1.90 12.29
CA PHE A 16 -1.24 3.19 11.76
C PHE A 16 -1.87 3.13 10.36
N LEU A 17 -1.39 2.24 9.48
CA LEU A 17 -2.02 2.03 8.16
C LEU A 17 -3.52 1.75 8.31
N LEU A 18 -3.88 1.02 9.37
CA LEU A 18 -5.27 0.78 9.77
C LEU A 18 -5.95 2.02 10.34
N ASP A 19 -5.35 2.77 11.26
CA ASP A 19 -6.00 3.96 11.86
C ASP A 19 -6.31 5.09 10.83
N MET A 20 -5.48 5.24 9.79
CA MET A 20 -5.71 6.14 8.65
C MET A 20 -6.94 5.73 7.82
N MET A 21 -7.08 4.41 7.64
CA MET A 21 -8.16 3.74 6.95
C MET A 21 -9.45 3.69 7.81
N GLN A 22 -9.32 3.60 9.14
CA GLN A 22 -10.42 3.41 10.10
C GLN A 22 -11.02 4.71 10.65
N SER A 23 -10.44 5.88 10.36
CA SER A 23 -10.98 7.17 10.83
C SER A 23 -12.26 7.62 10.09
N ALA A 24 -13.11 6.69 9.67
CA ALA A 24 -14.49 6.91 9.26
C ALA A 24 -15.36 5.64 9.31
N ALA A 25 -15.39 4.89 10.42
CA ALA A 25 -16.59 4.11 10.79
C ALA A 25 -16.41 3.42 12.16
N THR A 26 -17.32 3.74 13.05
CA THR A 26 -17.69 2.92 14.21
C THR A 26 -18.40 1.62 13.78
N LEU A 27 -17.99 0.51 14.42
CA LEU A 27 -18.75 -0.71 14.77
C LEU A 27 -18.81 -1.93 13.82
N ASN A 28 -18.62 -3.07 14.50
CA ASN A 28 -19.07 -4.45 14.29
C ASN A 28 -18.20 -5.42 13.48
N GLY A 29 -17.87 -6.52 14.18
CA GLY A 29 -17.05 -7.62 13.72
C GLY A 29 -17.82 -8.83 13.22
N GLY A 30 -17.05 -9.77 12.72
CA GLY A 30 -17.47 -11.11 12.32
C GLY A 30 -16.25 -11.90 11.85
N SER A 31 -16.05 -13.08 12.41
CA SER A 31 -14.86 -13.93 12.32
C SER A 31 -15.22 -15.29 11.75
N TYR A 32 -14.44 -15.88 10.82
CA TYR A 32 -14.39 -17.34 10.49
C TYR A 32 -13.12 -17.72 9.66
N PRO A 33 -12.72 -19.02 9.57
CA PRO A 33 -11.34 -19.46 9.87
C PRO A 33 -10.50 -19.96 8.66
N ALA A 34 -9.28 -20.42 9.00
CA ALA A 34 -8.10 -20.67 8.17
C ALA A 34 -7.85 -22.11 7.69
N GLY A 35 -6.98 -22.25 6.68
CA GLY A 35 -6.21 -23.46 6.29
C GLY A 35 -5.58 -23.27 4.89
N GLY A 36 -4.37 -23.68 4.49
CA GLY A 36 -3.23 -24.44 5.04
C GLY A 36 -2.06 -24.42 4.02
N THR A 37 -0.84 -24.82 4.46
CA THR A 37 0.38 -25.35 3.72
C THR A 37 0.86 -24.66 2.40
N GLY A 38 2.12 -24.26 2.14
CA GLY A 38 3.45 -24.54 2.69
C GLY A 38 4.46 -24.83 1.55
N SER A 39 5.09 -23.81 0.92
CA SER A 39 6.19 -23.97 -0.06
C SER A 39 7.32 -22.97 0.23
N ARG A 40 8.58 -23.33 -0.04
CA ARG A 40 9.87 -22.71 0.41
C ARG A 40 9.99 -21.17 0.44
N ALA A 41 9.15 -20.42 -0.28
CA ALA A 41 8.98 -18.97 -0.08
C ALA A 41 8.42 -18.62 1.30
N ARG A 42 7.57 -19.49 1.85
CA ARG A 42 7.06 -19.47 3.23
C ARG A 42 8.17 -19.66 4.24
N ASP A 43 9.21 -20.47 3.97
CA ASP A 43 10.34 -20.64 4.89
C ASP A 43 11.29 -19.43 4.90
N LEU A 44 11.47 -18.77 3.75
CA LEU A 44 12.26 -17.54 3.67
C LEU A 44 11.50 -16.34 4.27
N GLY A 45 10.20 -16.26 3.98
CA GLY A 45 9.25 -15.32 4.59
C GLY A 45 9.11 -15.53 6.10
N LEU A 46 8.94 -16.77 6.57
CA LEU A 46 8.87 -17.11 8.00
C LEU A 46 10.20 -16.84 8.72
N ARG A 47 11.35 -16.94 8.06
CA ARG A 47 12.65 -16.58 8.67
C ARG A 47 12.83 -15.06 8.76
N ALA A 48 12.39 -14.30 7.76
CA ALA A 48 12.32 -12.85 7.84
C ALA A 48 11.32 -12.40 8.92
N GLN A 49 10.15 -13.04 8.96
CA GLN A 49 9.06 -12.78 9.91
C GLN A 49 9.42 -13.21 11.33
N LYS A 50 10.06 -14.37 11.56
CA LYS A 50 10.54 -14.80 12.91
C LYS A 50 11.68 -13.94 13.43
N LYS A 51 12.53 -13.39 12.56
CA LYS A 51 13.62 -12.47 12.97
C LYS A 51 13.09 -11.07 13.32
N LEU A 52 11.95 -10.67 12.74
CA LEU A 52 11.18 -9.48 13.09
C LEU A 52 10.28 -9.69 14.33
N LEU A 53 9.51 -10.77 14.38
CA LEU A 53 8.60 -11.14 15.48
C LEU A 53 9.34 -11.55 16.76
N GLY A 54 10.45 -12.29 16.65
CA GLY A 54 11.22 -12.79 17.80
C GLY A 54 11.83 -11.69 18.68
N ARG A 55 11.89 -10.44 18.18
CA ARG A 55 12.31 -9.26 18.96
C ARG A 55 11.14 -8.46 19.54
N VAL A 56 9.90 -8.76 19.15
CA VAL A 56 8.67 -8.01 19.53
C VAL A 56 7.82 -8.78 20.54
N VAL A 57 8.00 -10.10 20.64
CA VAL A 57 7.19 -10.98 21.52
C VAL A 57 7.55 -10.87 23.02
N SER A 58 8.68 -10.26 23.40
CA SER A 58 9.11 -10.19 24.81
C SER A 58 8.46 -9.07 25.65
N THR A 59 7.63 -8.21 25.06
CA THR A 59 6.96 -7.12 25.78
C THR A 59 5.45 -7.19 25.52
N GLY A 60 4.63 -7.14 26.56
CA GLY A 60 3.17 -7.35 26.52
C GLY A 60 2.37 -6.45 25.56
N ALA A 61 3.00 -5.45 24.93
CA ALA A 61 2.47 -4.65 23.82
C ALA A 61 2.40 -5.40 22.47
N GLY A 62 2.99 -6.60 22.36
CA GLY A 62 3.08 -7.37 21.09
C GLY A 62 1.78 -7.97 20.56
N ARG A 63 0.72 -8.06 21.37
CA ARG A 63 -0.58 -8.66 20.96
C ARG A 63 -1.49 -7.72 20.16
N SER A 64 -1.27 -6.40 20.19
CA SER A 64 -2.11 -5.40 19.50
C SER A 64 -1.47 -4.80 18.24
N LEU A 65 -0.35 -5.36 17.78
CA LEU A 65 0.54 -4.83 16.73
C LEU A 65 0.38 -5.52 15.36
N LEU A 66 -0.74 -6.21 15.12
CA LEU A 66 -0.98 -6.87 13.85
C LEU A 66 -1.21 -5.82 12.77
N ILE A 67 -0.28 -5.71 11.79
CA ILE A 67 -0.72 -5.39 10.43
C ILE A 67 -1.80 -6.42 10.16
N ASP A 68 -3.02 -5.99 9.90
CA ASP A 68 -4.04 -6.97 9.62
C ASP A 68 -3.61 -7.76 8.37
N ASP A 69 -3.92 -9.05 8.35
CA ASP A 69 -3.49 -9.92 7.26
C ASP A 69 -4.01 -9.40 5.90
N ALA A 70 -5.09 -8.60 5.91
CA ALA A 70 -5.67 -7.93 4.75
C ALA A 70 -4.75 -6.86 4.14
N THR A 71 -4.24 -5.89 4.92
CA THR A 71 -3.32 -4.85 4.42
C THR A 71 -2.01 -5.46 3.94
N THR A 72 -1.52 -6.49 4.65
CA THR A 72 -0.33 -7.24 4.23
C THR A 72 -0.55 -7.91 2.88
N SER A 73 -1.69 -8.59 2.69
CA SER A 73 -2.05 -9.25 1.44
C SER A 73 -2.17 -8.26 0.29
N LEU A 74 -2.84 -7.12 0.51
CA LEU A 74 -2.99 -6.05 -0.47
C LEU A 74 -1.62 -5.55 -0.97
N LEU A 75 -0.72 -5.21 -0.04
CA LEU A 75 0.61 -4.69 -0.36
C LEU A 75 1.49 -5.75 -1.05
N ASP A 76 1.39 -7.01 -0.64
CA ASP A 76 2.11 -8.12 -1.26
C ASP A 76 1.62 -8.39 -2.70
N ASN A 77 0.31 -8.36 -2.93
CA ASN A 77 -0.27 -8.52 -4.26
C ASN A 77 0.05 -7.33 -5.18
N LEU A 78 0.04 -6.10 -4.65
CA LEU A 78 0.52 -4.92 -5.37
C LEU A 78 2.00 -5.07 -5.76
N TYR A 79 2.86 -5.48 -4.83
CA TYR A 79 4.27 -5.72 -5.12
C TYR A 79 4.47 -6.80 -6.18
N LYS A 80 3.81 -7.95 -6.05
CA LYS A 80 3.87 -9.04 -7.04
C LYS A 80 3.43 -8.58 -8.42
N LEU A 81 2.40 -7.74 -8.50
CA LEU A 81 1.90 -7.19 -9.75
C LEU A 81 2.96 -6.29 -10.41
N MET A 82 3.49 -5.32 -9.66
CA MET A 82 4.56 -4.42 -10.13
C MET A 82 5.82 -5.20 -10.53
N GLU A 83 6.22 -6.19 -9.73
CA GLU A 83 7.41 -7.01 -9.98
C GLU A 83 7.26 -7.87 -11.24
N ARG A 84 6.10 -8.50 -11.45
CA ARG A 84 5.86 -9.30 -12.66
C ARG A 84 5.77 -8.43 -13.91
N ALA A 85 5.07 -7.29 -13.84
CA ALA A 85 5.02 -6.35 -14.96
C ALA A 85 6.42 -5.83 -15.34
N ALA A 86 7.23 -5.43 -14.36
CA ALA A 86 8.60 -4.98 -14.61
C ALA A 86 9.54 -6.09 -15.14
N LYS A 87 9.27 -7.37 -14.81
CA LYS A 87 10.02 -8.50 -15.37
C LYS A 87 9.64 -8.80 -16.82
N ALA A 88 8.36 -8.62 -17.17
CA ALA A 88 7.82 -8.88 -18.50
C ALA A 88 8.08 -7.74 -19.50
N ASN A 89 8.26 -6.51 -19.02
CA ASN A 89 8.45 -5.34 -19.88
C ASN A 89 9.84 -4.70 -19.73
N LEU A 90 10.62 -4.66 -20.82
CA LEU A 90 12.00 -4.18 -20.81
C LEU A 90 12.14 -2.67 -20.58
N SER A 91 11.09 -1.88 -20.80
CA SER A 91 11.09 -0.44 -20.55
C SER A 91 10.96 -0.09 -19.06
N LEU A 92 10.57 -1.05 -18.22
CA LEU A 92 10.40 -0.87 -16.78
C LEU A 92 11.66 -1.30 -16.01
N ASP A 93 12.09 -0.49 -15.04
CA ASP A 93 13.21 -0.85 -14.15
C ASP A 93 12.78 -1.91 -13.13
N LYS A 94 13.42 -3.09 -13.21
CA LYS A 94 13.18 -4.25 -12.34
C LYS A 94 13.44 -4.00 -10.85
N LYS A 95 14.18 -2.94 -10.49
CA LYS A 95 14.43 -2.54 -9.09
C LYS A 95 13.38 -1.57 -8.54
N GLN A 96 12.60 -0.93 -9.41
CA GLN A 96 11.62 0.05 -8.96
C GLN A 96 10.48 -0.53 -8.10
N PRO A 97 9.91 -1.72 -8.36
CA PRO A 97 8.83 -2.27 -7.55
C PRO A 97 9.14 -2.33 -6.04
N GLU A 98 10.34 -2.76 -5.65
CA GLU A 98 10.77 -2.79 -4.25
C GLU A 98 10.88 -1.36 -3.67
N LYS A 99 11.40 -0.42 -4.46
CA LYS A 99 11.55 0.98 -4.05
C LYS A 99 10.18 1.65 -3.88
N VAL A 100 9.24 1.39 -4.79
CA VAL A 100 7.85 1.89 -4.75
C VAL A 100 7.15 1.36 -3.50
N LEU A 101 7.20 0.05 -3.25
CA LEU A 101 6.61 -0.54 -2.04
C LEU A 101 7.17 0.08 -0.76
N LYS A 102 8.50 0.23 -0.68
CA LYS A 102 9.16 0.87 0.48
C LYS A 102 8.71 2.32 0.65
N ASN A 103 8.52 3.05 -0.44
CA ASN A 103 8.09 4.44 -0.41
C ASN A 103 6.65 4.57 0.06
N ILE A 104 5.74 3.71 -0.41
CA ILE A 104 4.35 3.62 0.09
C ILE A 104 4.36 3.42 1.61
N VAL A 105 5.03 2.39 2.10
CA VAL A 105 5.09 2.08 3.54
C VAL A 105 5.65 3.26 4.34
N LYS A 106 6.75 3.87 3.88
CA LYS A 106 7.36 5.03 4.57
C LYS A 106 6.45 6.26 4.60
N LEU A 107 5.71 6.52 3.54
CA LEU A 107 4.78 7.65 3.48
C LEU A 107 3.60 7.42 4.41
N SER A 108 2.99 6.24 4.38
CA SER A 108 1.88 5.88 5.26
C SER A 108 2.27 6.01 6.74
N ILE A 109 3.47 5.54 7.12
CA ILE A 109 3.99 5.69 8.50
C ILE A 109 4.15 7.16 8.87
N LYS A 110 4.75 7.96 7.98
CA LYS A 110 5.02 9.38 8.27
C LYS A 110 3.74 10.20 8.42
N VAL A 111 2.79 10.06 7.48
CA VAL A 111 1.46 10.69 7.58
C VAL A 111 0.82 10.32 8.91
N GLY A 112 1.07 9.10 9.37
CA GLY A 112 0.51 8.67 10.62
C GLY A 112 1.06 9.14 11.91
N LEU A 113 2.37 9.29 11.95
CA LEU A 113 2.99 9.94 13.07
C LEU A 113 2.49 11.37 13.19
N LEU A 114 2.22 12.07 12.07
CA LEU A 114 1.61 13.41 12.12
C LEU A 114 0.23 13.37 12.79
N GLN A 115 -0.65 12.46 12.37
CA GLN A 115 -2.00 12.34 12.94
C GLN A 115 -1.96 11.93 14.42
N ARG A 116 -1.17 10.91 14.77
CA ARG A 116 -1.05 10.41 16.15
C ARG A 116 -0.45 11.44 17.10
N ASN A 117 0.53 12.22 16.63
CA ASN A 117 1.18 13.24 17.43
C ASN A 117 0.41 14.56 17.44
N GLN A 118 -0.82 14.59 16.89
CA GLN A 118 -1.67 15.79 16.81
C GLN A 118 -0.97 16.97 16.10
N GLN A 119 -0.17 16.65 15.09
CA GLN A 119 0.58 17.64 14.28
C GLN A 119 -0.22 18.12 13.07
N LEU A 120 -1.42 17.57 12.84
CA LEU A 120 -2.34 17.98 11.79
C LEU A 120 -3.36 18.97 12.34
N ASN A 121 -3.73 19.95 11.51
CA ASN A 121 -4.76 20.93 11.83
C ASN A 121 -6.06 20.66 11.05
N VAL A 122 -7.09 21.47 11.29
CA VAL A 122 -8.41 21.33 10.65
C VAL A 122 -8.33 21.38 9.11
N ALA A 123 -7.43 22.18 8.53
CA ALA A 123 -7.26 22.21 7.08
C ALA A 123 -6.62 20.92 6.55
N ASP A 124 -5.83 20.22 7.36
CA ASP A 124 -5.27 18.92 7.02
C ASP A 124 -6.30 17.79 7.11
N ASP A 125 -7.31 17.89 7.98
CA ASP A 125 -8.43 16.93 8.02
C ASP A 125 -9.21 16.94 6.70
N VAL A 126 -9.42 18.12 6.11
CA VAL A 126 -10.03 18.26 4.76
C VAL A 126 -9.17 17.56 3.72
N LYS A 127 -7.85 17.77 3.73
CA LYS A 127 -6.93 17.09 2.79
C LYS A 127 -6.92 15.58 2.99
N LEU A 128 -7.00 15.09 4.22
CA LEU A 128 -7.11 13.65 4.51
C LEU A 128 -8.39 13.06 3.92
N ALA A 129 -9.52 13.75 4.04
CA ALA A 129 -10.78 13.34 3.42
C ALA A 129 -10.70 13.34 1.88
N GLU A 130 -10.02 14.32 1.29
CA GLU A 130 -9.75 14.37 -0.15
C GLU A 130 -8.84 13.23 -0.62
N ILE A 131 -7.79 12.89 0.14
CA ILE A 131 -6.92 11.74 -0.12
C ILE A 131 -7.73 10.45 -0.10
N ARG A 132 -8.57 10.25 0.92
CA ARG A 132 -9.45 9.08 1.03
C ARG A 132 -10.37 8.96 -0.18
N THR A 133 -11.04 10.06 -0.54
CA THR A 133 -11.93 10.12 -1.70
C THR A 133 -11.19 9.78 -3.00
N ALA A 134 -9.97 10.31 -3.18
CA ALA A 134 -9.16 10.05 -4.37
C ALA A 134 -8.70 8.57 -4.43
N LEU A 135 -8.22 8.01 -3.31
CA LEU A 135 -7.81 6.61 -3.21
C LEU A 135 -8.98 5.66 -3.47
N ARG A 136 -10.15 5.94 -2.90
CA ARG A 136 -11.37 5.18 -3.15
C ARG A 136 -11.78 5.22 -4.63
N ALA A 137 -11.67 6.37 -5.29
CA ALA A 137 -11.96 6.48 -6.72
C ALA A 137 -10.99 5.63 -7.56
N VAL A 138 -9.68 5.65 -7.26
CA VAL A 138 -8.70 4.77 -7.92
C VAL A 138 -9.03 3.30 -7.68
N ALA A 139 -9.31 2.91 -6.43
CA ALA A 139 -9.67 1.56 -6.06
C ALA A 139 -10.88 1.04 -6.86
N MET A 140 -11.99 1.80 -6.89
CA MET A 140 -13.18 1.46 -7.67
C MET A 140 -12.90 1.35 -9.17
N SER A 141 -12.02 2.21 -9.69
CA SER A 141 -11.61 2.18 -11.11
C SER A 141 -10.83 0.91 -11.43
N VAL A 142 -9.87 0.52 -10.58
CA VAL A 142 -9.09 -0.71 -10.73
C VAL A 142 -10.00 -1.95 -10.69
N VAL A 143 -10.97 -1.98 -9.77
CA VAL A 143 -11.98 -3.06 -9.69
C VAL A 143 -12.78 -3.11 -10.99
N SER A 144 -13.34 -1.97 -11.42
CA SER A 144 -14.17 -1.90 -12.63
C SER A 144 -13.41 -2.34 -13.88
N PHE A 145 -12.17 -1.90 -14.05
CA PHE A 145 -11.33 -2.26 -15.20
C PHE A 145 -10.91 -3.73 -15.22
N TYR A 146 -10.89 -4.40 -14.07
CA TYR A 146 -10.67 -5.84 -14.01
C TYR A 146 -11.95 -6.64 -14.32
N GLU A 147 -13.08 -6.24 -13.73
CA GLU A 147 -14.35 -6.98 -13.78
C GLU A 147 -15.10 -6.80 -15.10
N LEU A 148 -15.01 -5.62 -15.73
CA LEU A 148 -15.72 -5.30 -16.96
C LEU A 148 -14.80 -5.39 -18.17
N GLU A 149 -15.10 -6.27 -19.11
CA GLU A 149 -14.36 -6.37 -20.36
C GLU A 149 -14.45 -5.08 -21.20
N PHE A 150 -13.37 -4.74 -21.90
CA PHE A 150 -13.25 -3.56 -22.77
C PHE A 150 -13.46 -2.20 -22.06
N SER A 151 -13.49 -2.19 -20.72
CA SER A 151 -13.73 -0.96 -19.94
C SER A 151 -12.47 -0.14 -19.64
N PHE A 152 -11.28 -0.72 -19.78
CA PHE A 152 -10.03 -0.08 -19.39
C PHE A 152 -9.79 1.23 -20.15
N ASP A 153 -9.73 2.33 -19.40
CA ASP A 153 -9.32 3.65 -19.89
C ASP A 153 -8.07 4.12 -19.13
N ARG A 154 -6.92 4.04 -19.81
CA ARG A 154 -5.63 4.48 -19.27
C ARG A 154 -5.63 5.96 -18.90
N ALA A 155 -6.20 6.82 -19.73
CA ALA A 155 -6.18 8.27 -19.50
C ALA A 155 -6.96 8.63 -18.25
N TYR A 156 -8.11 7.98 -18.05
CA TYR A 156 -8.91 8.13 -16.84
C TYR A 156 -8.17 7.61 -15.59
N LEU A 157 -7.52 6.44 -15.67
CA LEU A 157 -6.76 5.88 -14.54
C LEU A 157 -5.59 6.77 -14.15
N VAL A 158 -4.80 7.25 -15.12
CA VAL A 158 -3.68 8.17 -14.90
C VAL A 158 -4.17 9.45 -14.24
N LYS A 159 -5.25 10.05 -14.75
CA LYS A 159 -5.85 11.26 -14.16
C LYS A 159 -6.27 11.02 -12.70
N SER A 160 -6.84 9.86 -12.40
CA SER A 160 -7.27 9.51 -11.04
C SER A 160 -6.09 9.30 -10.10
N LEU A 161 -5.02 8.65 -10.56
CA LEU A 161 -3.77 8.49 -9.81
C LEU A 161 -3.05 9.84 -9.58
N GLU A 162 -3.02 10.72 -10.57
CA GLU A 162 -2.43 12.06 -10.44
C GLU A 162 -3.23 12.95 -9.47
N ARG A 163 -4.55 12.74 -9.36
CA ARG A 163 -5.35 13.36 -8.29
C ARG A 163 -4.90 12.88 -6.91
N CYS A 164 -4.68 11.58 -6.72
CA CYS A 164 -4.13 11.04 -5.46
C CYS A 164 -2.75 11.63 -5.15
N ARG A 165 -1.87 11.72 -6.16
CA ARG A 165 -0.55 12.34 -6.02
C ARG A 165 -0.66 13.77 -5.51
N THR A 166 -1.50 14.56 -6.16
CA THR A 166 -1.70 15.98 -5.84
C THR A 166 -2.22 16.18 -4.42
N THR A 167 -3.24 15.41 -4.01
CA THR A 167 -3.82 15.54 -2.66
C THR A 167 -2.85 15.07 -1.58
N ILE A 168 -2.09 13.99 -1.82
CA ILE A 168 -1.03 13.54 -0.89
C ILE A 168 0.08 14.59 -0.78
N GLN A 169 0.56 15.12 -1.90
CA GLN A 169 1.58 16.18 -1.91
C GLN A 169 1.12 17.42 -1.12
N ALA A 170 -0.14 17.84 -1.29
CA ALA A 170 -0.71 18.98 -0.59
C ALA A 170 -0.78 18.78 0.94
N LEU A 171 -0.97 17.55 1.41
CA LEU A 171 -0.88 17.23 2.84
C LEU A 171 0.58 17.24 3.31
N ILE A 172 1.46 16.49 2.64
CA ILE A 172 2.81 16.25 3.18
C ILE A 172 3.73 17.46 3.05
N LYS A 173 3.49 18.38 2.10
CA LYS A 173 4.34 19.56 1.86
C LYS A 173 4.48 20.47 3.08
N SER A 174 3.44 20.58 3.89
CA SER A 174 3.44 21.43 5.10
C SER A 174 4.12 20.78 6.31
N HIS A 175 4.40 19.48 6.26
CA HIS A 175 4.72 18.69 7.44
C HIS A 175 5.98 17.82 7.31
N LEU A 176 6.34 17.46 6.08
CA LEU A 176 7.42 16.52 5.79
C LEU A 176 8.46 17.13 4.86
N THR A 177 9.67 16.58 4.90
CA THR A 177 10.81 17.05 4.10
C THR A 177 10.62 16.78 2.61
N ASP A 178 11.41 17.42 1.75
CA ASP A 178 11.47 17.16 0.30
C ASP A 178 11.66 15.69 -0.04
N LYS A 179 12.49 14.97 0.75
CA LYS A 179 12.64 13.52 0.63
C LYS A 179 11.33 12.73 0.73
N SER A 180 10.29 13.22 1.40
CA SER A 180 8.96 12.59 1.41
C SER A 180 8.18 12.95 0.15
N GLN A 181 8.28 14.19 -0.32
CA GLN A 181 7.69 14.62 -1.59
C GLN A 181 8.26 13.80 -2.76
N ASP A 182 9.59 13.65 -2.84
CA ASP A 182 10.27 12.80 -3.84
C ASP A 182 9.81 11.34 -3.80
N ARG A 183 9.49 10.83 -2.60
CA ARG A 183 8.98 9.45 -2.46
C ARG A 183 7.57 9.33 -3.00
N CYS A 184 6.74 10.34 -2.79
CA CYS A 184 5.39 10.38 -3.34
C CYS A 184 5.48 10.38 -4.86
N ASP A 185 6.36 11.23 -5.40
CA ASP A 185 6.56 11.29 -6.84
C ASP A 185 7.04 9.97 -7.43
N GLN A 186 8.05 9.35 -6.84
CA GLN A 186 8.55 8.04 -7.28
C GLN A 186 7.50 6.93 -7.22
N VAL A 187 6.51 7.01 -6.32
CA VAL A 187 5.41 6.04 -6.28
C VAL A 187 4.50 6.26 -7.49
N PHE A 188 4.06 7.50 -7.70
CA PHE A 188 3.11 7.79 -8.77
C PHE A 188 3.74 7.73 -10.15
N ASP A 189 5.01 8.10 -10.33
CA ASP A 189 5.74 7.94 -11.60
C ASP A 189 5.73 6.51 -12.10
N PHE A 190 5.87 5.54 -11.19
CA PHE A 190 5.78 4.12 -11.55
C PHE A 190 4.33 3.71 -11.84
N LEU A 191 3.40 4.08 -10.95
CA LEU A 191 2.00 3.66 -11.07
C LEU A 191 1.28 4.28 -12.27
N THR A 192 1.73 5.42 -12.78
CA THR A 192 1.17 6.07 -13.98
C THR A 192 1.92 5.74 -15.27
N HIS A 193 2.98 4.94 -15.20
CA HIS A 193 3.76 4.56 -16.38
C HIS A 193 2.89 3.78 -17.39
N SER A 194 2.84 4.24 -18.65
CA SER A 194 1.99 3.65 -19.69
C SER A 194 2.22 2.15 -19.85
N ASP A 195 3.49 1.76 -19.94
CA ASP A 195 3.88 0.37 -20.17
C ASP A 195 3.54 -0.55 -18.99
N PHE A 196 3.50 -0.01 -17.76
CA PHE A 196 3.02 -0.73 -16.60
C PHE A 196 1.51 -0.94 -16.69
N LEU A 197 0.76 0.15 -16.89
CA LEU A 197 -0.70 0.11 -16.95
C LEU A 197 -1.21 -0.75 -18.12
N ASP A 198 -0.66 -0.57 -19.32
CA ASP A 198 -1.02 -1.35 -20.50
C ASP A 198 -0.65 -2.83 -20.34
N SER A 199 0.47 -3.14 -19.65
CA SER A 199 0.82 -4.53 -19.38
C SER A 199 -0.16 -5.19 -18.40
N VAL A 200 -0.61 -4.46 -17.39
CA VAL A 200 -1.52 -4.97 -16.35
C VAL A 200 -2.95 -5.13 -16.86
N PHE A 201 -3.47 -4.13 -17.59
CA PHE A 201 -4.90 -4.05 -17.91
C PHE A 201 -5.27 -4.48 -19.34
N ARG A 202 -4.31 -4.84 -20.21
CA ARG A 202 -4.65 -5.47 -21.51
C ARG A 202 -5.46 -6.75 -21.31
N GLN A 203 -6.34 -7.06 -22.26
CA GLN A 203 -7.33 -8.14 -22.10
C GLN A 203 -6.71 -9.52 -21.89
N ASP A 204 -5.65 -9.82 -22.64
CA ASP A 204 -4.88 -11.06 -22.60
C ASP A 204 -3.67 -10.97 -21.65
N SER A 205 -3.71 -10.07 -20.67
CA SER A 205 -2.61 -9.90 -19.73
C SER A 205 -2.35 -11.18 -18.93
N GLU A 206 -1.11 -11.66 -18.98
CA GLU A 206 -0.61 -12.71 -18.10
C GLU A 206 -0.65 -12.31 -16.61
N HIS A 207 -0.83 -11.02 -16.31
CA HIS A 207 -0.92 -10.50 -14.95
C HIS A 207 -2.34 -10.61 -14.38
N ARG A 208 -3.35 -10.96 -15.19
CA ARG A 208 -4.77 -11.02 -14.79
C ARG A 208 -5.01 -11.84 -13.50
N PRO A 209 -4.36 -13.00 -13.26
CA PRO A 209 -4.54 -13.73 -12.00
C PRO A 209 -4.07 -12.95 -10.75
N ILE A 210 -3.00 -12.18 -10.86
CA ILE A 210 -2.46 -11.40 -9.72
C ILE A 210 -3.25 -10.11 -9.53
N LEU A 211 -3.67 -9.49 -10.64
CA LEU A 211 -4.60 -8.38 -10.61
C LEU A 211 -5.91 -8.80 -9.92
N GLY A 212 -6.42 -10.00 -10.18
CA GLY A 212 -7.60 -10.55 -9.49
C GLY A 212 -7.40 -10.72 -7.98
N MET A 213 -6.23 -11.16 -7.53
CA MET A 213 -5.90 -11.22 -6.10
C MET A 213 -5.85 -9.82 -5.47
N LEU A 214 -5.24 -8.84 -6.16
CA LEU A 214 -5.21 -7.46 -5.71
C LEU A 214 -6.63 -6.86 -5.65
N VAL A 215 -7.46 -7.09 -6.68
CA VAL A 215 -8.86 -6.64 -6.73
C VAL A 215 -9.68 -7.25 -5.60
N SER A 216 -9.47 -8.54 -5.28
CA SER A 216 -10.12 -9.17 -4.13
C SER A 216 -9.77 -8.47 -2.82
N ASP A 217 -8.50 -8.08 -2.63
CA ASP A 217 -8.07 -7.36 -1.43
C ASP A 217 -8.57 -5.91 -1.41
N ILE A 218 -8.65 -5.25 -2.57
CA ILE A 218 -9.25 -3.92 -2.71
C ILE A 218 -10.74 -3.95 -2.35
N ASN A 219 -11.51 -4.91 -2.87
CA ASN A 219 -12.94 -5.05 -2.57
C ASN A 219 -13.17 -5.27 -1.07
N LYS A 220 -12.39 -6.16 -0.43
CA LYS A 220 -12.44 -6.34 1.03
C LYS A 220 -12.19 -5.03 1.76
N ALA A 221 -11.17 -4.26 1.36
CA ALA A 221 -10.85 -2.98 1.97
C ALA A 221 -11.94 -1.91 1.76
N LEU A 222 -12.60 -1.91 0.59
CA LEU A 222 -13.74 -1.03 0.31
C LEU A 222 -14.97 -1.38 1.17
N ASP A 223 -15.25 -2.67 1.35
CA ASP A 223 -16.41 -3.18 2.10
C ASP A 223 -16.33 -2.86 3.59
N VAL A 224 -15.14 -3.00 4.19
CA VAL A 224 -14.92 -2.68 5.62
C VAL A 224 -14.70 -1.18 5.87
N GLY A 225 -14.80 -0.34 4.83
CA GLY A 225 -14.61 1.12 4.93
C GLY A 225 -13.16 1.53 5.21
N HIS A 226 -12.20 0.64 4.95
CA HIS A 226 -10.78 0.95 5.11
C HIS A 226 -10.25 1.83 3.95
N LEU A 227 -10.95 1.95 2.82
CA LEU A 227 -10.54 2.81 1.68
C LEU A 227 -11.38 4.08 1.53
#